data_AF-A0A497IC31-F1
#
_entry.id   AF-A0A497IC31-F1
#
_cell.length_a   1.000
_cell.length_b   1.000
_cell.length_c   1.000
_cell.angle_alpha   90.00
_cell.angle_beta   90.00
_cell.angle_gamma   90.00
#
_symmetry.space_group_name_H-M   'P 1'
#
loop_
_entity.id
_entity.type
_entity.pdbx_description
1 polymer ?
#
loop_
_entity_poly.entity_id
_entity_poly.type
_entity_poly.pdbx_seq_one_letter_code
_entity_poly.pdbx_strand_id
1 'polypeptide(L)'
;MENWVLFGILAAVAFGLSTLLNKVASGPGYFGLEPKTTGLLVGVGIMLTFAAYFLLQGGVAMPQNNAATLTAMAAGTCWAIGTIMVLKAFAGGADASRLTPIFNMNTLVVVGLGILLLKELPTQPEMIRVVSGAVFVVVGGILVST
;
A
#
# COMPACT_ATOMS: atom_id res chain seq x y z
N MET A 1 19.59 7.13 -11.83
CA MET A 1 18.32 6.50 -11.42
C MET A 1 17.29 7.61 -11.38
N GLU A 2 16.14 7.44 -12.05
CA GLU A 2 15.10 8.47 -12.06
C GLU A 2 14.50 8.64 -10.67
N ASN A 3 14.17 9.87 -10.26
CA ASN A 3 13.74 10.18 -8.88
C ASN A 3 12.53 9.35 -8.41
N TRP A 4 11.62 8.97 -9.33
CA TRP A 4 10.47 8.14 -8.99
C TRP A 4 10.85 6.71 -8.59
N VAL A 5 11.96 6.17 -9.10
CA VAL A 5 12.46 4.84 -8.70
C VAL A 5 12.90 4.89 -7.23
N LEU A 6 13.61 5.95 -6.84
CA LEU A 6 14.02 6.15 -5.45
C LEU A 6 12.80 6.28 -4.54
N PHE A 7 11.80 7.07 -4.92
CA PHE A 7 10.55 7.18 -4.15
C PHE A 7 9.80 5.84 -4.05
N GLY A 8 9.80 5.03 -5.10
CA GLY A 8 9.23 3.68 -5.08
C GLY A 8 9.94 2.76 -4.08
N ILE A 9 11.28 2.78 -4.03
CA ILE A 9 12.06 1.99 -3.07
C ILE A 9 11.78 2.45 -1.63
N LEU A 10 11.79 3.77 -1.39
CA LEU A 10 11.49 4.33 -0.06
C LEU A 10 10.07 3.98 0.39
N ALA A 11 9.09 4.03 -0.52
CA ALA A 11 7.73 3.61 -0.24
C ALA A 11 7.64 2.12 0.12
N ALA A 12 8.34 1.24 -0.60
CA ALA A 12 8.37 -0.20 -0.30
C ALA A 12 8.92 -0.48 1.11
N VAL A 13 10.01 0.20 1.49
CA VAL A 13 10.58 0.09 2.85
C VAL A 13 9.60 0.59 3.91
N ALA A 14 9.01 1.77 3.70
CA ALA A 14 8.07 2.36 4.64
C ALA A 14 6.82 1.49 4.83
N PHE A 15 6.23 0.97 3.75
CA PHE A 15 5.07 0.07 3.83
C PHE A 15 5.41 -1.26 4.50
N GLY A 16 6.59 -1.84 4.23
CA GLY A 16 7.08 -3.03 4.91
C GLY A 16 7.23 -2.84 6.41
N LEU A 17 7.86 -1.74 6.84
CA LEU A 17 7.97 -1.37 8.26
C LEU A 17 6.59 -1.16 8.90
N SER A 18 5.69 -0.44 8.22
CA SER A 18 4.33 -0.23 8.74
C SER A 18 3.58 -1.55 8.95
N THR A 19 3.78 -2.52 8.05
CA THR A 19 3.16 -3.85 8.13
C THR A 19 3.70 -4.64 9.31
N LEU A 20 5.02 -4.59 9.54
CA LEU A 20 5.63 -5.20 10.72
C LEU A 20 5.09 -4.57 12.01
N LEU A 21 5.02 -3.24 12.09
CA LEU A 21 4.47 -2.53 13.24
C LEU A 21 3.00 -2.86 13.47
N ASN A 22 2.21 -3.02 12.40
CA ASN A 22 0.81 -3.47 12.48
C ASN A 22 0.70 -4.90 13.05
N LYS A 23 1.61 -5.81 12.68
CA LYS A 23 1.67 -7.16 13.27
C LYS A 23 2.03 -7.10 14.76
N VAL A 24 2.99 -6.26 15.14
CA VAL A 24 3.42 -6.08 16.54
C VAL A 24 2.28 -5.46 17.37
N ALA A 25 1.55 -4.50 16.81
CA ALA A 25 0.43 -3.85 17.50
C ALA A 25 -0.76 -4.80 17.69
N SER A 26 -1.21 -5.48 16.64
CA SER A 26 -2.48 -6.25 16.67
C SER A 26 -2.31 -7.76 16.89
N GLY A 27 -1.09 -8.30 16.75
CA GLY A 27 -0.87 -9.74 16.81
C GLY A 27 -0.99 -10.30 18.24
N PRO A 28 -1.62 -11.48 18.44
CA PRO A 28 -1.83 -12.06 19.77
C PRO A 28 -0.55 -12.48 20.50
N GLY A 29 0.57 -12.63 19.78
CA GLY A 29 1.89 -12.91 20.36
C GLY A 29 2.72 -11.65 20.70
N TYR A 30 2.14 -10.46 20.56
CA TYR A 30 2.80 -9.18 20.80
C TYR A 30 1.94 -8.30 21.73
N PHE A 31 1.49 -7.11 21.28
CA PHE A 31 0.64 -6.23 22.08
C PHE A 31 -0.85 -6.59 22.03
N GLY A 32 -1.31 -7.31 21.01
CA GLY A 32 -2.67 -7.84 20.93
C GLY A 32 -3.78 -6.78 20.93
N LEU A 33 -3.51 -5.56 20.44
CA LEU A 33 -4.52 -4.51 20.35
C LEU A 33 -5.65 -4.90 19.39
N GLU A 34 -6.89 -4.58 19.77
CA GLU A 34 -8.03 -4.81 18.89
C GLU A 34 -7.87 -4.04 17.56
N PRO A 35 -8.25 -4.63 16.40
CA PRO A 35 -8.10 -3.99 15.09
C PRO A 35 -8.71 -2.59 14.99
N LYS A 36 -9.80 -2.32 15.71
CA LYS A 36 -10.45 -0.99 15.74
C LYS A 36 -9.55 0.05 16.41
N THR A 37 -8.89 -0.31 17.50
CA THR A 37 -7.97 0.57 18.25
C THR A 37 -6.69 0.78 17.47
N THR A 38 -6.09 -0.29 16.94
CA THR A 38 -4.90 -0.15 16.08
C THR A 38 -5.20 0.68 14.85
N GLY A 39 -6.34 0.45 14.19
CA GLY A 39 -6.75 1.22 13.01
C GLY A 39 -6.91 2.71 13.29
N LEU A 40 -7.50 3.07 14.45
CA LEU A 40 -7.59 4.46 14.89
C LEU A 40 -6.20 5.09 15.06
N LEU A 41 -5.29 4.41 15.77
CA LEU A 41 -3.94 4.92 16.03
C LEU A 41 -3.09 5.03 14.75
N VAL A 42 -3.21 4.06 13.84
CA VAL A 42 -2.60 4.13 12.49
C VAL A 42 -3.15 5.34 11.74
N GLY A 43 -4.46 5.57 11.76
CA GLY A 43 -5.09 6.73 11.16
C GLY A 43 -4.56 8.05 11.72
N VAL A 44 -4.40 8.15 13.06
CA VAL A 44 -3.79 9.31 13.70
C VAL A 44 -2.34 9.52 13.23
N GLY A 45 -1.53 8.46 13.19
CA GLY A 45 -0.14 8.54 12.70
C GLY A 45 -0.04 9.07 11.26
N ILE A 46 -0.96 8.65 10.39
CA ILE A 46 -1.04 9.12 9.00
C ILE A 46 -1.43 10.58 8.94
N MET A 47 -2.46 11.00 9.68
CA MET A 47 -2.88 12.39 9.74
C MET A 47 -1.75 13.30 10.22
N LEU A 48 -1.01 12.89 11.28
CA LEU A 48 0.14 13.65 11.78
C LEU A 48 1.25 13.75 10.74
N THR A 49 1.51 12.66 10.00
CA THR A 49 2.54 12.63 8.95
C THR A 49 2.18 13.59 7.81
N PHE A 50 0.93 13.58 7.33
CA PHE A 50 0.47 14.52 6.30
C PHE A 50 0.42 15.96 6.80
N ALA A 51 -0.01 16.19 8.05
CA ALA A 51 0.00 17.52 8.65
C ALA A 51 1.42 18.10 8.69
N ALA A 52 2.41 17.32 9.14
CA ALA A 52 3.81 17.73 9.12
C ALA A 52 4.29 18.05 7.70
N TYR A 53 3.96 17.20 6.73
CA TYR A 53 4.29 17.45 5.32
C TYR A 53 3.70 18.78 4.81
N PHE A 54 2.42 19.04 5.04
CA PHE A 54 1.78 20.28 4.58
C PHE A 54 2.30 21.54 5.27
N LEU A 55 2.63 21.44 6.56
CA LEU A 55 3.26 22.56 7.28
C LEU A 55 4.62 22.92 6.66
N LEU A 56 5.41 21.91 6.27
CA LEU A 56 6.70 22.11 5.60
C LEU A 56 6.57 22.64 4.17
N GLN A 57 5.44 22.39 3.49
CA GLN A 57 5.17 22.84 2.13
C GLN A 57 4.43 24.17 2.04
N GLY A 58 4.12 24.83 3.17
CA GLY A 58 3.44 26.12 3.18
C GLY A 58 1.91 26.05 3.03
N GLY A 59 1.30 24.91 3.36
CA GLY A 59 -0.16 24.72 3.40
C GLY A 59 -0.73 23.86 2.29
N VAL A 60 -2.06 23.90 2.12
CA VAL A 60 -2.81 23.10 1.15
C VAL A 60 -3.65 24.02 0.28
N ALA A 61 -3.42 23.98 -1.04
CA ALA A 61 -4.31 24.60 -2.01
C ALA A 61 -5.46 23.63 -2.32
N MET A 62 -6.70 24.07 -2.12
CA MET A 62 -7.86 23.23 -2.43
C MET A 62 -8.07 23.19 -3.95
N PRO A 63 -8.16 21.98 -4.55
CA PRO A 63 -8.43 21.85 -5.97
C PRO A 63 -9.84 22.34 -6.30
N GLN A 64 -9.98 23.05 -7.42
CA GLN A 64 -11.29 23.45 -7.97
C GLN A 64 -12.00 22.31 -8.71
N ASN A 65 -11.29 21.20 -8.95
CA ASN A 65 -11.80 20.05 -9.69
C ASN A 65 -12.41 19.02 -8.73
N ASN A 66 -13.73 18.98 -8.65
CA ASN A 66 -14.47 18.04 -7.82
C ASN A 66 -14.15 16.56 -8.13
N ALA A 67 -13.88 16.23 -9.40
CA ALA A 67 -13.53 14.86 -9.78
C ALA A 67 -12.15 14.48 -9.22
N ALA A 68 -11.17 15.38 -9.29
CA ALA A 68 -9.84 15.14 -8.71
C ALA A 68 -9.92 14.94 -7.18
N THR A 69 -10.71 15.77 -6.49
CA THR A 69 -10.97 15.61 -5.05
C THR A 69 -11.59 14.26 -4.75
N LEU A 70 -12.63 13.87 -5.50
CA LEU A 70 -13.32 12.60 -5.28
C LEU A 70 -12.41 11.40 -5.54
N THR A 71 -11.58 11.44 -6.59
CA THR A 71 -10.62 10.38 -6.89
C THR A 71 -9.56 10.25 -5.78
N ALA A 72 -9.04 11.36 -5.26
CA ALA A 72 -8.09 11.34 -4.15
C ALA A 72 -8.73 10.78 -2.85
N MET A 73 -9.97 11.15 -2.55
CA MET A 73 -10.72 10.59 -1.42
C MET A 73 -10.99 9.09 -1.58
N ALA A 74 -11.34 8.65 -2.79
CA ALA A 74 -11.54 7.24 -3.10
C ALA A 74 -10.24 6.44 -2.90
N ALA A 75 -9.09 6.98 -3.33
CA ALA A 75 -7.79 6.35 -3.11
C ALA A 75 -7.48 6.14 -1.61
N GLY A 76 -7.68 7.18 -0.79
CA GLY A 76 -7.51 7.08 0.66
C GLY A 76 -8.47 6.08 1.31
N THR A 77 -9.71 6.02 0.84
CA THR A 77 -10.72 5.05 1.31
C THR A 77 -10.30 3.61 0.98
N CYS A 78 -9.88 3.34 -0.25
CA CYS A 78 -9.39 2.02 -0.66
C CYS A 78 -8.17 1.57 0.18
N TRP A 79 -7.23 2.48 0.42
CA TRP A 79 -6.07 2.22 1.26
C TRP A 79 -6.47 1.86 2.72
N ALA A 80 -7.42 2.61 3.29
CA ALA A 80 -7.89 2.37 4.65
C ALA A 80 -8.61 1.02 4.77
N ILE A 81 -9.44 0.65 3.79
CA ILE A 81 -10.10 -0.67 3.74
C ILE A 81 -9.06 -1.79 3.72
N GLY A 82 -8.04 -1.68 2.85
CA GLY A 82 -6.94 -2.65 2.79
C GLY A 82 -6.21 -2.80 4.12
N THR A 83 -5.90 -1.66 4.77
CA THR A 83 -5.25 -1.64 6.08
C THR A 83 -6.09 -2.32 7.16
N ILE A 84 -7.40 -2.08 7.19
CA ILE A 84 -8.31 -2.74 8.15
C ILE A 84 -8.32 -4.26 7.94
N MET A 85 -8.31 -4.74 6.71
CA MET A 85 -8.25 -6.19 6.43
C MET A 85 -6.93 -6.81 6.90
N VAL A 86 -5.80 -6.13 6.67
CA VAL A 86 -4.48 -6.56 7.17
C VAL A 86 -4.46 -6.62 8.70
N LEU A 87 -4.99 -5.59 9.38
CA LEU A 87 -5.08 -5.57 10.85
C LEU A 87 -5.94 -6.72 11.39
N LYS A 88 -7.07 -7.02 10.75
CA LYS A 88 -7.91 -8.17 11.11
C LYS A 88 -7.17 -9.50 10.92
N ALA A 89 -6.44 -9.65 9.82
CA ALA A 89 -5.64 -10.86 9.58
C ALA A 89 -4.55 -11.06 10.65
N PHE A 90 -3.85 -9.98 11.04
CA PHE A 90 -2.85 -10.05 12.11
C PHE A 90 -3.43 -10.36 13.48
N ALA A 91 -4.58 -9.77 13.82
CA ALA A 91 -5.31 -10.13 15.04
C ALA A 91 -5.77 -11.59 15.02
N GLY A 92 -6.10 -12.13 13.84
CA GLY A 92 -6.38 -13.55 13.61
C GLY A 92 -5.15 -14.46 13.62
N GLY A 93 -3.95 -13.93 13.89
CA GLY A 93 -2.72 -14.71 14.04
C GLY A 93 -1.86 -14.85 12.78
N ALA A 94 -2.27 -14.29 11.62
CA ALA A 94 -1.53 -14.45 10.37
C ALA A 94 -0.07 -14.00 10.46
N ASP A 95 0.85 -14.73 9.86
CA ASP A 95 2.27 -14.36 9.82
C ASP A 95 2.53 -13.23 8.84
N ALA A 96 3.35 -12.25 9.24
CA ALA A 96 3.72 -11.13 8.35
C ALA A 96 4.42 -11.62 7.09
N SER A 97 5.31 -12.62 7.20
CA SER A 97 6.01 -13.23 6.07
C SER A 97 5.07 -13.85 5.05
N ARG A 98 3.96 -14.46 5.48
CA ARG A 98 2.98 -15.10 4.59
C ARG A 98 1.92 -14.14 4.07
N LEU A 99 1.47 -13.19 4.90
CA LEU A 99 0.42 -12.25 4.54
C LEU A 99 0.91 -11.15 3.59
N THR A 100 2.12 -10.64 3.81
CA THR A 100 2.68 -9.51 3.05
C THR A 100 2.77 -9.77 1.54
N PRO A 101 3.28 -10.92 1.07
CA PRO A 101 3.31 -11.21 -0.35
C PRO A 101 1.91 -11.26 -0.97
N ILE A 102 0.89 -11.73 -0.24
CA ILE A 102 -0.50 -11.82 -0.74
C ILE A 102 -1.04 -10.42 -1.06
N PHE A 103 -1.04 -9.51 -0.10
CA PHE A 103 -1.63 -8.18 -0.34
C PHE A 103 -0.73 -7.30 -1.22
N ASN A 104 0.58 -7.58 -1.31
CA ASN A 104 1.48 -6.92 -2.26
C ASN A 104 1.26 -7.38 -3.72
N MET A 105 0.44 -8.41 -3.96
CA MET A 105 -0.09 -8.68 -5.31
C MET A 105 -1.03 -7.56 -5.80
N ASN A 106 -1.37 -6.56 -4.96
CA ASN A 106 -2.03 -5.32 -5.41
C ASN A 106 -1.25 -4.62 -6.54
N THR A 107 0.06 -4.82 -6.64
CA THR A 107 0.91 -4.35 -7.74
C THR A 107 0.41 -4.85 -9.10
N LEU A 108 -0.06 -6.09 -9.18
CA LEU A 108 -0.63 -6.68 -10.40
C LEU A 108 -1.97 -6.05 -10.77
N VAL A 109 -2.78 -5.72 -9.76
CA VAL A 109 -4.03 -5.00 -9.95
C VAL A 109 -3.75 -3.62 -10.52
N VAL A 110 -2.75 -2.90 -9.98
CA VAL A 110 -2.35 -1.58 -10.49
C VAL A 110 -1.80 -1.67 -11.91
N VAL A 111 -0.92 -2.63 -12.22
CA VAL A 111 -0.40 -2.83 -13.59
C VAL A 111 -1.54 -3.14 -14.56
N GLY A 112 -2.45 -4.05 -14.21
CA GLY A 112 -3.59 -4.40 -15.05
C GLY A 112 -4.54 -3.23 -15.27
N LEU A 113 -4.89 -2.49 -14.21
CA LEU A 113 -5.77 -1.32 -14.32
C LEU A 113 -5.10 -0.14 -15.02
N GLY A 114 -3.79 0.08 -14.85
CA GLY A 114 -3.04 1.11 -15.58
C GLY A 114 -3.04 0.84 -17.08
N ILE A 115 -2.79 -0.42 -17.48
CA ILE A 115 -2.86 -0.83 -18.89
C ILE A 115 -4.28 -0.65 -19.44
N LEU A 116 -5.31 -1.12 -18.72
CA LEU A 116 -6.69 -1.15 -19.23
C LEU A 116 -7.39 0.21 -19.19
N LEU A 117 -7.29 0.93 -18.07
CA LEU A 117 -8.04 2.17 -17.83
C LEU A 117 -7.24 3.41 -18.25
N LEU A 118 -5.93 3.42 -17.99
CA LEU A 118 -5.05 4.57 -18.30
C LEU A 118 -4.37 4.44 -19.66
N LYS A 119 -4.53 3.29 -20.34
CA LYS A 119 -3.93 2.99 -21.64
C LYS A 119 -2.40 3.05 -21.63
N GLU A 120 -1.79 2.71 -20.50
CA GLU A 120 -0.34 2.66 -20.29
C GLU A 120 0.26 1.36 -20.88
N LEU A 121 0.05 1.12 -22.17
CA LEU A 121 0.59 -0.06 -22.86
C LEU A 121 2.12 0.06 -22.99
N PRO A 122 2.91 -0.87 -22.41
CA PRO A 122 4.36 -0.84 -22.56
C PRO A 122 4.75 -1.04 -24.04
N THR A 123 5.80 -0.36 -24.48
CA THR A 123 6.30 -0.57 -25.84
C THR A 123 7.13 -1.85 -25.91
N GLN A 124 7.40 -2.39 -27.11
CA GLN A 124 8.38 -3.47 -27.25
C GLN A 124 9.79 -2.87 -27.15
N PRO A 125 10.71 -3.39 -26.30
CA PRO A 125 10.70 -4.69 -25.60
C PRO A 125 10.24 -4.64 -24.12
N GLU A 126 9.76 -3.51 -23.61
CA GLU A 126 9.33 -3.31 -22.22
C GLU A 126 8.18 -4.22 -21.83
N MET A 127 7.29 -4.55 -22.77
CA MET A 127 6.16 -5.45 -22.53
C MET A 127 6.61 -6.82 -22.00
N ILE A 128 7.70 -7.39 -22.53
CA ILE A 128 8.25 -8.66 -22.04
C ILE A 128 8.75 -8.51 -20.60
N ARG A 129 9.39 -7.38 -20.27
CA ARG A 129 9.89 -7.10 -18.91
C ARG A 129 8.75 -6.92 -17.91
N VAL A 130 7.70 -6.20 -18.29
CA VAL A 130 6.51 -5.98 -17.44
C VAL A 130 5.78 -7.30 -17.20
N VAL A 131 5.53 -8.09 -18.24
CA VAL A 131 4.81 -9.37 -18.12
C VAL A 131 5.63 -10.39 -17.31
N SER A 132 6.93 -10.53 -17.59
CA SER A 132 7.79 -11.44 -16.83
C SER A 132 7.91 -11.02 -15.36
N GLY A 133 8.07 -9.72 -15.09
CA GLY A 133 8.05 -9.18 -13.73
C GLY A 133 6.75 -9.49 -12.99
N ALA A 134 5.59 -9.28 -13.64
CA ALA A 134 4.29 -9.61 -13.08
C ALA A 134 4.16 -11.10 -12.74
N VAL A 135 4.60 -11.99 -13.63
CA VAL A 135 4.61 -13.44 -13.37
C VAL A 135 5.49 -13.78 -12.17
N PHE A 136 6.69 -13.19 -12.07
CA PHE A 136 7.57 -13.44 -10.92
C PHE A 136 6.99 -12.93 -9.60
N VAL A 137 6.25 -11.81 -9.62
CA VAL A 137 5.53 -11.31 -8.44
C VAL A 137 4.45 -12.30 -8.01
N VAL A 138 3.65 -12.84 -8.93
CA VAL A 138 2.63 -13.87 -8.61
C VAL A 138 3.28 -15.10 -8.01
N VAL A 139 4.28 -15.66 -8.71
CA VAL A 139 4.92 -16.92 -8.31
C VAL A 139 5.62 -16.75 -6.96
N GLY A 140 6.39 -15.68 -6.78
CA GLY A 140 7.04 -15.38 -5.50
C GLY A 140 6.03 -15.15 -4.39
N GLY A 141 4.91 -14.48 -4.69
CA GLY A 141 3.79 -14.28 -3.77
C GLY A 141 3.22 -15.60 -3.28
N ILE A 142 2.85 -16.49 -4.19
CA ILE A 142 2.27 -17.80 -3.87
C ILE A 142 3.27 -18.65 -3.08
N LEU A 143 4.53 -18.76 -3.55
CA LEU A 143 5.56 -19.61 -2.92
C LEU A 143 5.85 -19.23 -1.47
N VAL A 144 5.82 -17.96 -1.13
CA VAL A 144 6.08 -17.50 0.25
C VAL A 144 4.84 -17.66 1.14
N SER A 145 3.65 -17.64 0.55
CA SER A 145 2.38 -17.66 1.28
C SER A 145 1.82 -19.06 1.55
N THR A 146 2.16 -20.06 0.72
CA THR A 146 1.75 -21.47 0.90
C THR A 146 2.69 -22.20 1.83
#